data_AF-A0A5J5RI82-F1
#
_entry.id   AF-A0A5J5RI82-F1
#
_cell.length_a   1.000
_cell.length_b   1.000
_cell.length_c   1.000
_cell.angle_alpha   90.00
_cell.angle_beta   90.00
_cell.angle_gamma   90.00
#
_symmetry.space_group_name_H-M   'P 1'
#
loop_
_entity.id
_entity.type
_entity.pdbx_description
1 polymer ?
#
loop_
_entity_poly.entity_id
_entity_poly.type
_entity_poly.pdbx_seq_one_letter_code
_entity_poly.pdbx_strand_id
1 'polypeptide(L)'
;MESELRGFNTKSSKTPQPDPTHDDASSRDDRPLLTSASNVLELEKKCAAYVRNDVYGAMGRGELLLMEKLQLGIAFVTLLPLRTILVMTVLVVYYLICRICTLFSVPNHGEGQEDYAHLGGWRRTVILRSGRFLSKTLLFLVGFYRINETHNGSKNSQENSKTAGTLQPDEPEQRPGAIVSNHISYLDVLYHMSSSFPSFVAKRSVANIPLVGLISKCLGCVYVQRESKSSDFKGVSGVVTDRVRKAHQDEYAPKILLFPEGTTTNGDYLISFKTGAFLARAPVVPVILKYPYQRFSPAWESVTGGNLILSDIGLAEKRIYLATLNGNNSMPSVLRQKDD
;
A
#
# COMPACT_ATOMS: atom_id res chain seq x y z
N MET A 1 -9.70 -20.60 55.88
CA MET A 1 -8.57 -19.72 56.21
C MET A 1 -8.94 -18.35 55.67
N GLU A 2 -9.73 -17.56 56.41
CA GLU A 2 -9.24 -16.71 57.53
C GLU A 2 -8.04 -15.88 57.06
N SER A 3 -7.99 -14.56 57.11
CA SER A 3 -8.67 -13.50 57.87
C SER A 3 -7.90 -12.22 57.44
N GLU A 4 -8.46 -11.02 57.23
CA GLU A 4 -8.86 -10.02 58.22
C GLU A 4 -9.22 -8.72 57.44
N LEU A 5 -10.42 -8.17 57.62
CA LEU A 5 -10.81 -7.01 58.47
C LEU A 5 -10.81 -5.66 57.73
N ARG A 6 -12.03 -5.15 57.41
CA ARG A 6 -12.74 -3.99 58.05
C ARG A 6 -12.36 -2.66 57.43
N GLY A 7 -13.21 -1.67 57.16
CA GLY A 7 -14.62 -1.33 57.44
C GLY A 7 -14.72 0.16 57.00
N PHE A 8 -15.81 0.68 56.43
CA PHE A 8 -16.98 1.18 57.15
C PHE A 8 -18.03 1.71 56.15
N ASN A 9 -19.29 1.42 56.47
CA ASN A 9 -20.56 2.11 56.15
C ASN A 9 -20.44 3.66 56.18
N THR A 10 -21.27 4.53 55.58
CA THR A 10 -22.74 4.53 55.44
C THR A 10 -23.19 5.70 54.53
N LYS A 11 -24.42 5.62 54.03
CA LYS A 11 -25.17 6.61 53.23
C LYS A 11 -25.49 7.95 53.94
N SER A 12 -25.75 8.95 53.08
CA SER A 12 -26.80 9.99 53.15
C SER A 12 -26.48 11.35 53.80
N SER A 13 -26.55 12.44 53.02
CA SER A 13 -27.61 13.46 53.19
C SER A 13 -27.54 14.64 52.18
N LYS A 14 -28.68 14.89 51.51
CA LYS A 14 -29.37 16.18 51.23
C LYS A 14 -28.81 17.26 50.26
N THR A 15 -29.60 17.49 49.20
CA THR A 15 -29.90 18.70 48.35
C THR A 15 -30.30 19.96 49.20
N PRO A 16 -30.48 21.23 48.69
CA PRO A 16 -30.55 21.76 47.30
C PRO A 16 -29.92 23.17 46.98
N GLN A 17 -29.90 23.53 45.67
CA GLN A 17 -29.87 24.82 44.89
C GLN A 17 -29.75 26.22 45.59
N PRO A 18 -29.35 27.37 44.94
CA PRO A 18 -29.74 27.82 43.58
C PRO A 18 -28.77 28.73 42.75
N ASP A 19 -29.17 28.94 41.48
CA ASP A 19 -29.02 30.02 40.45
C ASP A 19 -27.91 31.13 40.44
N PRO A 20 -27.63 31.72 39.24
CA PRO A 20 -26.42 32.44 38.88
C PRO A 20 -26.52 33.96 39.07
N THR A 21 -25.39 34.67 39.15
CA THR A 21 -25.20 35.99 38.52
C THR A 21 -23.76 36.53 38.70
N HIS A 22 -23.28 37.11 37.60
CA HIS A 22 -22.38 38.26 37.47
C HIS A 22 -20.85 38.17 37.69
N ASP A 23 -20.18 38.57 36.60
CA ASP A 23 -19.05 39.50 36.49
C ASP A 23 -17.66 38.98 36.10
N ASP A 24 -17.34 39.38 34.85
CA ASP A 24 -16.06 39.61 34.19
C ASP A 24 -14.82 39.75 35.09
N ALA A 25 -13.83 38.90 34.81
CA ALA A 25 -12.43 39.29 34.90
C ALA A 25 -11.59 38.45 33.94
N SER A 26 -11.11 39.10 32.88
CA SER A 26 -10.01 38.76 31.99
C SER A 26 -9.19 37.51 32.38
N SER A 27 -9.49 36.36 31.75
CA SER A 27 -8.46 35.35 31.53
C SER A 27 -7.86 35.62 30.17
N ARG A 28 -6.60 36.01 30.17
CA ARG A 28 -5.78 36.07 28.97
C ARG A 28 -5.86 34.70 28.30
N ASP A 29 -6.38 34.70 27.08
CA ASP A 29 -6.42 33.54 26.21
C ASP A 29 -4.98 33.22 25.80
N ASP A 30 -4.22 32.58 26.70
CA ASP A 30 -2.92 31.97 26.42
C ASP A 30 -3.12 30.68 25.60
N ARG A 31 -3.91 30.77 24.53
CA ARG A 31 -3.77 29.85 23.40
C ARG A 31 -2.44 30.18 22.76
N PRO A 32 -1.52 29.22 22.59
CA PRO A 32 -0.33 29.44 21.79
C PRO A 32 -0.76 29.60 20.33
N LEU A 33 -1.10 30.83 19.96
CA LEU A 33 -1.28 31.36 18.62
C LEU A 33 0.10 31.51 17.98
N LEU A 34 0.80 30.39 17.76
CA LEU A 34 1.96 30.28 16.89
C LEU A 34 2.35 28.80 16.82
N THR A 35 1.80 28.09 15.84
CA THR A 35 2.41 26.90 15.27
C THR A 35 3.83 27.26 14.82
N SER A 36 4.81 27.09 15.71
CA SER A 36 6.20 27.41 15.41
C SER A 36 6.68 26.50 14.28
N ALA A 37 7.44 27.07 13.33
CA ALA A 37 8.09 26.30 12.28
C ALA A 37 8.91 25.11 12.82
N SER A 38 9.37 25.19 14.08
CA SER A 38 10.03 24.09 14.78
C SER A 38 9.16 22.84 14.96
N ASN A 39 7.86 23.00 15.25
CA ASN A 39 6.95 21.86 15.41
C ASN A 39 6.72 21.14 14.07
N VAL A 40 6.57 21.91 12.98
CA VAL A 40 6.40 21.35 11.63
C VAL A 40 7.65 20.59 11.19
N LEU A 41 8.84 21.17 11.41
CA LEU A 41 10.12 20.54 11.10
C LEU A 41 10.31 19.21 11.87
N GLU A 42 9.92 19.18 13.16
CA GLU A 42 10.01 17.97 13.97
C GLU A 42 9.06 16.87 13.47
N LEU A 43 7.83 17.26 13.11
CA LEU A 43 6.84 16.36 12.50
C LEU A 43 7.31 15.83 11.13
N GLU A 44 7.93 16.67 10.31
CA GLU A 44 8.52 16.26 9.03
C GLU A 44 9.63 15.23 9.22
N LYS A 45 10.49 15.44 10.22
CA LYS A 45 11.55 14.47 10.55
C LYS A 45 10.97 13.12 11.00
N LYS A 46 9.91 13.14 11.82
CA LYS A 46 9.21 11.91 12.25
C LYS A 46 8.51 11.22 11.07
N CYS A 47 7.93 12.00 10.16
CA CYS A 47 7.19 11.49 9.01
C CYS A 47 8.02 11.41 7.72
N ALA A 48 9.37 11.42 7.81
CA ALA A 48 10.26 11.60 6.66
C ALA A 48 10.02 10.61 5.51
N ALA A 49 9.58 9.38 5.81
CA ALA A 49 9.23 8.36 4.82
C ALA A 49 7.94 8.65 4.02
N TYR A 50 7.18 9.68 4.40
CA TYR A 50 5.89 10.04 3.80
C TYR A 50 5.87 11.48 3.26
N VAL A 51 6.87 12.28 3.61
CA VAL A 51 6.97 13.67 3.14
C VAL A 51 7.24 13.69 1.63
N ARG A 52 6.44 14.49 0.92
CA ARG A 52 6.63 14.78 -0.49
C ARG A 52 7.53 15.99 -0.67
N ASN A 53 8.61 15.82 -1.42
CA ASN A 53 9.39 16.94 -1.94
C ASN A 53 9.49 16.80 -3.45
N ASP A 54 8.86 17.71 -4.17
CA ASP A 54 8.93 17.82 -5.63
C ASP A 54 9.01 19.31 -6.04
N VAL A 55 9.04 19.61 -7.35
CA VAL A 55 9.14 21.01 -7.85
C VAL A 55 7.96 21.87 -7.38
N TYR A 56 6.85 21.26 -6.98
CA TYR A 56 5.70 21.96 -6.41
C TYR A 56 5.88 22.25 -4.92
N GLY A 57 7.07 22.10 -4.35
CA GLY A 57 7.37 22.36 -2.94
C GLY A 57 6.94 21.23 -2.00
N ALA A 58 7.18 21.43 -0.69
CA ALA A 58 6.80 20.45 0.33
C ALA A 58 5.29 20.15 0.27
N MET A 59 4.94 18.87 0.14
CA MET A 59 3.56 18.41 -0.03
C MET A 59 2.82 19.05 -1.22
N GLY A 60 3.54 19.62 -2.20
CA GLY A 60 2.97 20.31 -3.36
C GLY A 60 2.34 21.66 -3.05
N ARG A 61 2.81 22.34 -1.99
CA ARG A 61 2.28 23.63 -1.50
C ARG A 61 3.16 24.84 -1.84
N GLY A 62 4.20 24.64 -2.63
CA GLY A 62 5.03 25.69 -3.17
C GLY A 62 4.23 26.62 -4.07
N GLU A 63 4.67 27.88 -4.14
CA GLU A 63 4.09 28.85 -5.05
C GLU A 63 4.43 28.48 -6.49
N LEU A 64 3.41 28.45 -7.34
CA LEU A 64 3.57 28.14 -8.76
C LEU A 64 3.45 29.39 -9.61
N LEU A 65 4.33 29.48 -10.60
CA LEU A 65 4.28 30.54 -11.59
C LEU A 65 2.94 30.46 -12.35
N LEU A 66 2.40 31.61 -12.74
CA LEU A 66 1.09 31.68 -13.40
C LEU A 66 1.05 30.89 -14.73
N MET A 67 2.19 30.85 -15.44
CA MET A 67 2.36 30.03 -16.64
C MET A 67 2.24 28.53 -16.36
N GLU A 68 2.81 28.06 -15.26
CA GLU A 68 2.73 26.63 -14.89
C GLU A 68 1.32 26.26 -14.44
N LYS A 69 0.63 27.16 -13.72
CA LYS A 69 -0.79 27.00 -13.39
C LYS A 69 -1.65 26.89 -14.65
N LEU A 70 -1.40 27.75 -15.64
CA LEU A 70 -2.11 27.71 -16.92
C LEU A 70 -1.83 26.41 -17.69
N GLN A 71 -0.57 25.99 -17.79
CA GLN A 71 -0.20 24.73 -18.43
C GLN A 71 -0.85 23.53 -17.74
N LEU A 72 -0.84 23.48 -16.41
CA LEU A 72 -1.48 22.42 -15.63
C LEU A 72 -3.00 22.45 -15.83
N GLY A 73 -3.62 23.62 -15.89
CA GLY A 73 -5.04 23.80 -16.19
C GLY A 73 -5.41 23.29 -17.58
N ILE A 74 -4.63 23.64 -18.62
CA ILE A 74 -4.84 23.14 -19.98
C ILE A 74 -4.68 21.63 -20.03
N ALA A 75 -3.62 21.08 -19.42
CA ALA A 75 -3.38 19.64 -19.36
C ALA A 75 -4.50 18.90 -18.61
N PHE A 76 -5.05 19.50 -17.55
CA PHE A 76 -6.17 18.96 -16.80
C PHE A 76 -7.45 18.89 -17.64
N VAL A 77 -7.72 19.89 -18.49
CA VAL A 77 -8.91 19.93 -19.35
C VAL A 77 -8.77 19.07 -20.60
N THR A 78 -7.55 18.89 -21.11
CA THR A 78 -7.31 18.23 -22.42
C THR A 78 -6.68 16.84 -22.25
N LEU A 79 -5.48 16.78 -21.67
CA LEU A 79 -4.66 15.57 -21.60
C LEU A 79 -5.21 14.57 -20.59
N LEU A 80 -5.66 15.02 -19.42
CA LEU A 80 -6.18 14.15 -18.37
C LEU A 80 -7.43 13.37 -18.81
N PRO A 81 -8.49 13.97 -19.37
CA PRO A 81 -9.66 13.20 -19.81
C PRO A 81 -9.30 12.26 -20.95
N LEU A 82 -8.46 12.68 -21.90
CA LEU A 82 -8.00 11.81 -22.98
C LEU A 82 -7.27 10.57 -22.43
N ARG A 83 -6.29 10.74 -21.53
CA ARG A 83 -5.58 9.63 -20.89
C ARG A 83 -6.51 8.76 -20.06
N THR A 84 -7.47 9.36 -19.35
CA THR A 84 -8.44 8.63 -18.54
C THR A 84 -9.32 7.74 -19.42
N ILE A 85 -9.82 8.25 -20.56
CA ILE A 85 -10.59 7.46 -21.51
C ILE A 85 -9.75 6.28 -22.02
N LEU A 86 -8.51 6.52 -22.47
CA LEU A 86 -7.63 5.47 -22.99
C LEU A 86 -7.33 4.39 -21.93
N VAL A 87 -7.02 4.79 -20.69
CA VAL A 87 -6.78 3.88 -19.57
C VAL A 87 -8.04 3.06 -19.27
N MET A 88 -9.21 3.70 -19.24
CA MET A 88 -10.49 3.01 -19.01
C MET A 88 -10.82 2.03 -20.13
N THR A 89 -10.56 2.38 -21.39
CA THR A 89 -10.73 1.46 -22.52
C THR A 89 -9.86 0.22 -22.35
N VAL A 90 -8.58 0.38 -21.99
CA VAL A 90 -7.67 -0.75 -21.75
C VAL A 90 -8.15 -1.62 -20.57
N LEU A 91 -8.62 -1.01 -19.48
CA LEU A 91 -9.17 -1.74 -18.33
C LEU A 91 -10.45 -2.51 -18.69
N VAL A 92 -11.36 -1.91 -19.47
CA VAL A 92 -12.58 -2.58 -19.94
C VAL A 92 -12.23 -3.75 -20.85
N VAL A 93 -11.30 -3.57 -21.80
CA VAL A 93 -10.82 -4.66 -22.66
C VAL A 93 -10.27 -5.81 -21.82
N TYR A 94 -9.42 -5.51 -20.82
CA TYR A 94 -8.86 -6.55 -19.99
C TYR A 94 -9.91 -7.25 -19.12
N TYR A 95 -10.86 -6.49 -18.58
CA TYR A 95 -12.02 -7.03 -17.86
C TYR A 95 -12.83 -7.98 -18.75
N LEU A 96 -13.11 -7.62 -20.00
CA LEU A 96 -13.85 -8.46 -20.94
C LEU A 96 -13.10 -9.76 -21.22
N ILE A 97 -11.77 -9.71 -21.42
CA ILE A 97 -10.94 -10.90 -21.58
C ILE A 97 -11.03 -11.80 -20.34
N CYS A 98 -10.89 -11.23 -19.14
CA CYS A 98 -11.04 -11.96 -17.88
C CYS A 98 -12.44 -12.56 -17.76
N ARG A 99 -13.48 -11.81 -18.11
CA ARG A 99 -14.87 -12.26 -18.07
C ARG A 99 -15.08 -13.44 -19.00
N ILE A 100 -14.60 -13.36 -20.24
CA ILE A 100 -14.70 -14.44 -21.22
C ILE A 100 -13.95 -15.69 -20.75
N CYS A 101 -12.73 -15.52 -20.23
CA CYS A 101 -11.93 -16.65 -19.75
C CYS A 101 -12.50 -17.29 -18.47
N THR A 102 -13.27 -16.54 -17.68
CA THR A 102 -13.92 -17.03 -16.45
C THR A 102 -15.35 -17.51 -16.68
N LEU A 103 -15.93 -17.32 -17.88
CA LEU A 103 -17.25 -17.87 -18.22
C LEU A 103 -17.27 -19.38 -17.96
N PHE A 104 -18.31 -19.83 -17.26
CA PHE A 104 -18.53 -21.23 -16.86
C PHE A 104 -17.44 -21.83 -15.96
N SER A 105 -16.58 -21.00 -15.37
CA SER A 105 -15.60 -21.45 -14.37
C SER A 105 -16.13 -21.21 -12.98
N VAL A 106 -16.04 -22.23 -12.12
CA VAL A 106 -16.36 -22.08 -10.69
C VAL A 106 -15.15 -21.42 -10.01
N PRO A 107 -15.32 -20.30 -9.30
CA PRO A 107 -14.22 -19.72 -8.53
C PRO A 107 -13.81 -20.66 -7.40
N ASN A 108 -12.51 -20.74 -7.13
CA ASN A 108 -12.03 -21.44 -5.96
C ASN A 108 -12.41 -20.65 -4.71
N HIS A 109 -12.99 -21.33 -3.73
CA HIS A 109 -13.38 -20.74 -2.45
C HIS A 109 -12.38 -21.19 -1.37
N GLY A 110 -11.26 -20.48 -1.27
CA GLY A 110 -10.28 -20.71 -0.20
C GLY A 110 -10.50 -19.70 0.93
N GLU A 111 -10.73 -20.18 2.15
CA GLU A 111 -10.89 -19.34 3.36
C GLU A 111 -11.85 -18.15 3.17
N GLY A 112 -12.97 -18.37 2.47
CA GLY A 112 -14.01 -17.34 2.23
C GLY A 112 -13.65 -16.30 1.17
N GLN A 113 -12.66 -16.58 0.32
CA GLN A 113 -12.23 -15.72 -0.78
C GLN A 113 -12.36 -16.44 -2.13
N GLU A 114 -12.91 -15.73 -3.11
CA GLU A 114 -13.05 -16.20 -4.48
C GLU A 114 -11.80 -15.84 -5.30
N ASP A 115 -11.16 -16.83 -5.91
CA ASP A 115 -10.12 -16.60 -6.92
C ASP A 115 -10.20 -17.56 -8.12
N TYR A 116 -9.60 -17.14 -9.22
CA TYR A 116 -9.49 -17.91 -10.46
C TYR A 116 -8.03 -18.27 -10.78
N ALA A 117 -7.15 -18.27 -9.77
CA ALA A 117 -5.74 -18.59 -9.97
C ALA A 117 -5.50 -20.06 -10.34
N HIS A 118 -6.44 -20.92 -9.97
CA HIS A 118 -6.45 -22.35 -10.30
C HIS A 118 -6.83 -22.65 -11.76
N LEU A 119 -7.29 -21.64 -12.53
CA LEU A 119 -7.55 -21.84 -13.95
C LEU A 119 -6.26 -22.33 -14.62
N GLY A 120 -6.35 -23.46 -15.31
CA GLY A 120 -5.25 -24.05 -16.06
C GLY A 120 -5.36 -23.80 -17.58
N GLY A 121 -4.36 -24.29 -18.32
CA GLY A 121 -4.40 -24.38 -19.78
C GLY A 121 -4.45 -23.04 -20.51
N TRP A 122 -5.23 -23.00 -21.59
CA TRP A 122 -5.25 -21.85 -22.51
C TRP A 122 -5.87 -20.60 -21.87
N ARG A 123 -6.91 -20.75 -21.02
CA ARG A 123 -7.59 -19.63 -20.35
C ARG A 123 -6.61 -18.84 -19.48
N ARG A 124 -5.84 -19.55 -18.66
CA ARG A 124 -4.78 -18.93 -17.83
C ARG A 124 -3.74 -18.26 -18.70
N THR A 125 -3.28 -18.94 -19.74
CA THR A 125 -2.27 -18.41 -20.66
C THR A 125 -2.73 -17.09 -21.32
N VAL A 126 -4.00 -17.01 -21.74
CA VAL A 126 -4.59 -15.79 -22.31
C VAL A 126 -4.65 -14.68 -21.28
N ILE A 127 -5.14 -14.94 -20.06
CA ILE A 127 -5.19 -13.95 -18.98
C ILE A 127 -3.78 -13.41 -18.68
N LEU A 128 -2.80 -14.29 -18.53
CA LEU A 128 -1.42 -13.90 -18.22
C LEU A 128 -0.79 -13.07 -19.35
N ARG A 129 -0.87 -13.53 -20.61
CA ARG A 129 -0.24 -12.84 -21.74
C ARG A 129 -0.90 -11.50 -22.03
N SER A 130 -2.24 -11.46 -22.07
CA SER A 130 -2.98 -10.22 -22.28
C SER A 130 -2.78 -9.25 -21.12
N GLY A 131 -2.84 -9.72 -19.87
CA GLY A 131 -2.60 -8.91 -18.70
C GLY A 131 -1.22 -8.27 -18.69
N ARG A 132 -0.15 -9.04 -18.99
CA ARG A 132 1.21 -8.49 -19.13
C ARG A 132 1.29 -7.40 -20.19
N PHE A 133 0.74 -7.66 -21.37
CA PHE A 133 0.74 -6.71 -22.48
C PHE A 133 -0.04 -5.45 -22.14
N LEU A 134 -1.27 -5.58 -21.64
CA LEU A 134 -2.14 -4.45 -21.31
C LEU A 134 -1.58 -3.65 -20.12
N SER A 135 -0.92 -4.28 -19.15
CA SER A 135 -0.19 -3.56 -18.10
C SER A 135 0.97 -2.73 -18.65
N LYS A 136 1.73 -3.24 -19.65
CA LYS A 136 2.74 -2.42 -20.36
C LYS A 136 2.10 -1.24 -21.09
N THR A 137 0.96 -1.47 -21.75
CA THR A 137 0.20 -0.40 -22.42
C THR A 137 -0.29 0.66 -21.42
N LEU A 138 -0.79 0.25 -20.26
CA LEU A 138 -1.19 1.18 -19.19
C LEU A 138 -0.01 2.02 -18.69
N LEU A 139 1.15 1.40 -18.46
CA LEU A 139 2.38 2.10 -18.09
C LEU A 139 2.77 3.14 -19.15
N PHE A 140 2.72 2.77 -20.44
CA PHE A 140 2.97 3.68 -21.54
C PHE A 140 2.00 4.87 -21.55
N LEU A 141 0.69 4.63 -21.38
CA LEU A 141 -0.35 5.66 -21.38
C LEU A 141 -0.19 6.66 -20.23
N VAL A 142 0.28 6.22 -19.06
CA VAL A 142 0.53 7.09 -17.91
C VAL A 142 1.93 7.73 -17.92
N GLY A 143 2.76 7.43 -18.91
CA GLY A 143 4.01 8.15 -19.19
C GLY A 143 5.31 7.37 -18.92
N PHE A 144 5.23 6.06 -18.64
CA PHE A 144 6.40 5.20 -18.41
C PHE A 144 6.77 4.44 -19.67
N TYR A 145 7.59 5.09 -20.50
CA TYR A 145 7.99 4.58 -21.81
C TYR A 145 9.19 3.63 -21.76
N ARG A 146 10.13 3.90 -20.85
CA ARG A 146 11.36 3.15 -20.70
C ARG A 146 11.58 2.83 -19.23
N ILE A 147 11.66 1.54 -18.93
CA ILE A 147 11.93 1.03 -17.58
C ILE A 147 13.23 0.25 -17.68
N ASN A 148 14.27 0.72 -17.00
CA ASN A 148 15.56 0.06 -17.01
C ASN A 148 15.58 -0.99 -15.91
N GLU A 149 15.76 -2.26 -16.29
CA GLU A 149 15.86 -3.37 -15.36
C GLU A 149 17.34 -3.72 -15.18
N THR A 150 17.82 -3.76 -13.94
CA THR A 150 19.18 -4.20 -13.61
C THR A 150 19.08 -5.43 -12.73
N HIS A 151 19.58 -6.55 -13.24
CA HIS A 151 19.66 -7.79 -12.47
C HIS A 151 21.01 -7.84 -11.78
N ASN A 152 21.02 -7.72 -10.46
CA ASN A 152 22.23 -7.97 -9.67
C ASN A 152 22.34 -9.48 -9.37
N GLY A 153 22.41 -10.29 -10.44
CA GLY A 153 22.68 -11.72 -10.37
C GLY A 153 24.16 -11.94 -10.59
N SER A 154 24.89 -12.18 -9.49
CA SER A 154 26.27 -12.67 -9.44
C SER A 154 27.21 -12.32 -10.62
N LYS A 155 27.75 -11.09 -10.63
CA LYS A 155 29.04 -10.85 -11.33
C LYS A 155 30.19 -11.68 -10.73
N ASN A 156 30.01 -12.23 -9.53
CA ASN A 156 31.01 -13.06 -8.87
C ASN A 156 31.05 -14.53 -9.36
N SER A 157 30.01 -15.01 -10.06
CA SER A 157 30.02 -16.39 -10.58
C SER A 157 30.90 -16.53 -11.83
N GLN A 158 31.08 -15.47 -12.62
CA GLN A 158 31.94 -15.50 -13.81
C GLN A 158 33.43 -15.25 -13.52
N GLU A 159 33.76 -14.55 -12.44
CA GLU A 159 35.17 -14.30 -12.08
C GLU A 159 35.76 -15.48 -11.29
N ASN A 160 34.95 -16.18 -10.49
CA ASN A 160 35.37 -17.42 -9.82
C ASN A 160 35.42 -18.65 -10.73
N SER A 161 34.77 -18.63 -11.91
CA SER A 161 34.84 -19.78 -12.84
C SER A 161 36.15 -19.85 -13.64
N LYS A 162 37.01 -18.81 -13.57
CA LYS A 162 38.33 -18.83 -14.22
C LYS A 162 39.46 -19.33 -13.31
N THR A 163 39.20 -19.57 -12.02
CA THR A 163 40.26 -19.93 -11.05
C THR A 163 39.98 -21.22 -10.27
N ALA A 164 38.90 -21.94 -10.54
CA ALA A 164 38.63 -23.21 -9.88
C ALA A 164 38.16 -24.26 -10.90
N GLY A 165 39.12 -24.98 -11.48
CA GLY A 165 38.85 -26.26 -12.12
C GLY A 165 38.42 -27.26 -11.06
N THR A 166 37.11 -27.43 -10.86
CA THR A 166 36.46 -28.67 -10.38
C THR A 166 34.96 -28.50 -10.64
N LEU A 167 34.42 -29.31 -11.55
CA LEU A 167 32.99 -29.40 -11.84
C LEU A 167 32.25 -29.85 -10.57
N GLN A 168 31.52 -28.93 -9.93
CA GLN A 168 30.34 -29.29 -9.13
C GLN A 168 29.11 -29.03 -10.02
N PRO A 169 28.13 -29.94 -10.07
CA PRO A 169 26.87 -29.66 -10.75
C PRO A 169 26.22 -28.46 -10.06
N ASP A 170 25.86 -27.42 -10.81
CA ASP A 170 25.06 -26.32 -10.30
C ASP A 170 23.80 -26.89 -9.62
N GLU A 171 23.69 -26.72 -8.30
CA GLU A 171 22.46 -27.03 -7.55
C GLU A 171 21.27 -26.40 -8.29
N PRO A 172 20.16 -27.13 -8.50
CA PRO A 172 19.02 -26.58 -9.22
C PRO A 172 18.54 -25.32 -8.50
N GLU A 173 18.62 -24.17 -9.19
CA GLU A 173 18.19 -22.88 -8.65
C GLU A 173 16.76 -23.03 -8.09
N GLN A 174 16.64 -23.04 -6.77
CA GLN A 174 15.37 -23.26 -6.11
C GLN A 174 14.39 -22.14 -6.49
N ARG A 175 13.21 -22.51 -7.02
CA ARG A 175 12.17 -21.55 -7.43
C ARG A 175 11.81 -20.64 -6.26
N PRO A 176 11.90 -19.31 -6.36
CA PRO A 176 11.55 -18.43 -5.27
C PRO A 176 10.04 -18.47 -4.98
N GLY A 177 9.68 -18.55 -3.71
CA GLY A 177 8.28 -18.58 -3.26
C GLY A 177 7.60 -17.22 -3.28
N ALA A 178 8.36 -16.14 -3.14
CA ALA A 178 7.82 -14.78 -3.13
C ALA A 178 8.70 -13.77 -3.86
N ILE A 179 8.07 -12.70 -4.33
CA ILE A 179 8.75 -11.46 -4.74
C ILE A 179 8.51 -10.43 -3.62
N VAL A 180 9.58 -9.80 -3.16
CA VAL A 180 9.52 -8.77 -2.11
C VAL A 180 9.95 -7.46 -2.73
N SER A 181 9.06 -6.46 -2.71
CA SER A 181 9.32 -5.15 -3.32
C SER A 181 9.04 -4.03 -2.33
N ASN A 182 9.77 -2.92 -2.45
CA ASN A 182 9.32 -1.67 -1.82
C ASN A 182 8.02 -1.19 -2.47
N HIS A 183 7.23 -0.38 -1.75
CA HIS A 183 5.95 0.12 -2.22
C HIS A 183 5.90 1.65 -2.21
N ILE A 184 5.78 2.25 -3.38
CA ILE A 184 5.79 3.71 -3.57
C ILE A 184 4.45 4.16 -4.16
N SER A 185 3.92 3.42 -5.15
CA SER A 185 2.80 3.88 -5.97
C SER A 185 1.90 2.74 -6.44
N TYR A 186 0.68 3.05 -6.89
CA TYR A 186 -0.14 2.07 -7.63
C TYR A 186 0.52 1.61 -8.93
N LEU A 187 1.45 2.39 -9.47
CA LEU A 187 2.26 2.03 -10.63
C LEU A 187 3.11 0.78 -10.38
N ASP A 188 3.47 0.49 -9.12
CA ASP A 188 4.23 -0.70 -8.75
C ASP A 188 3.48 -1.98 -9.16
N VAL A 189 2.15 -1.98 -8.97
CA VAL A 189 1.29 -3.11 -9.33
C VAL A 189 1.30 -3.30 -10.84
N LEU A 190 1.17 -2.21 -11.62
CA LEU A 190 1.21 -2.28 -13.08
C LEU A 190 2.57 -2.78 -13.59
N TYR A 191 3.68 -2.29 -13.01
CA TYR A 191 5.01 -2.77 -13.34
C TYR A 191 5.15 -4.27 -13.08
N HIS A 192 4.79 -4.73 -11.87
CA HIS A 192 4.91 -6.14 -11.51
C HIS A 192 3.97 -7.02 -12.33
N MET A 193 2.76 -6.57 -12.64
CA MET A 193 1.86 -7.24 -13.59
C MET A 193 2.52 -7.38 -14.96
N SER A 194 3.17 -6.32 -15.45
CA SER A 194 3.81 -6.31 -16.76
C SER A 194 5.07 -7.21 -16.85
N SER A 195 5.83 -7.30 -15.75
CA SER A 195 7.14 -7.94 -15.69
C SER A 195 7.08 -9.40 -15.25
N SER A 196 6.30 -9.75 -14.21
CA SER A 196 6.22 -11.12 -13.67
C SER A 196 4.79 -11.65 -13.49
N PHE A 197 3.77 -10.79 -13.57
CA PHE A 197 2.35 -11.13 -13.36
C PHE A 197 2.09 -11.97 -12.08
N PRO A 198 2.52 -11.49 -10.89
CA PRO A 198 2.34 -12.22 -9.65
C PRO A 198 0.91 -12.05 -9.09
N SER A 199 0.56 -12.85 -8.09
CA SER A 199 -0.60 -12.56 -7.22
C SER A 199 -0.20 -11.54 -6.14
N PHE A 200 -1.13 -10.69 -5.71
CA PHE A 200 -0.88 -9.64 -4.72
C PHE A 200 -1.66 -9.87 -3.43
N VAL A 201 -1.25 -9.22 -2.34
CA VAL A 201 -2.08 -9.04 -1.15
C VAL A 201 -2.77 -7.69 -1.23
N ALA A 202 -4.10 -7.67 -1.14
CA ALA A 202 -4.92 -6.47 -1.34
C ALA A 202 -5.98 -6.30 -0.24
N LYS A 203 -6.51 -5.08 -0.06
CA LYS A 203 -7.68 -4.85 0.79
C LYS A 203 -8.90 -5.57 0.22
N ARG A 204 -9.78 -6.08 1.09
CA ARG A 204 -11.05 -6.71 0.68
C ARG A 204 -11.91 -5.81 -0.21
N SER A 205 -11.88 -4.49 -0.01
CA SER A 205 -12.60 -3.52 -0.86
C SER A 205 -12.17 -3.56 -2.33
N VAL A 206 -10.93 -3.95 -2.64
CA VAL A 206 -10.42 -4.05 -4.02
C VAL A 206 -11.20 -5.09 -4.83
N ALA A 207 -11.65 -6.17 -4.20
CA ALA A 207 -12.47 -7.21 -4.84
C ALA A 207 -13.82 -6.68 -5.35
N ASN A 208 -14.29 -5.56 -4.80
CA ASN A 208 -15.59 -4.96 -5.10
C ASN A 208 -15.49 -3.75 -6.04
N ILE A 209 -14.28 -3.33 -6.41
CA ILE A 209 -14.09 -2.22 -7.35
C ILE A 209 -14.57 -2.68 -8.74
N PRO A 210 -15.45 -1.92 -9.43
CA PRO A 210 -15.89 -2.25 -10.77
C PRO A 210 -14.71 -2.48 -11.72
N LEU A 211 -14.79 -3.51 -12.56
CA LEU A 211 -13.73 -3.99 -13.47
C LEU A 211 -12.52 -4.62 -12.74
N VAL A 212 -11.90 -3.88 -11.82
CA VAL A 212 -10.68 -4.28 -11.09
C VAL A 212 -10.91 -5.50 -10.20
N GLY A 213 -12.10 -5.65 -9.62
CA GLY A 213 -12.44 -6.78 -8.76
C GLY A 213 -12.30 -8.13 -9.46
N LEU A 214 -12.84 -8.28 -10.68
CA LEU A 214 -12.69 -9.53 -11.43
C LEU A 214 -11.23 -9.77 -11.85
N ILE A 215 -10.53 -8.71 -12.26
CA ILE A 215 -9.12 -8.78 -12.65
C ILE A 215 -8.26 -9.27 -11.48
N SER A 216 -8.48 -8.73 -10.28
CA SER A 216 -7.77 -9.13 -9.06
C SER A 216 -8.08 -10.57 -8.62
N LYS A 217 -9.32 -11.04 -8.81
CA LYS A 217 -9.67 -12.46 -8.63
C LYS A 217 -8.95 -13.36 -9.66
N CYS A 218 -8.80 -12.91 -10.91
CA CYS A 218 -8.06 -13.63 -11.95
C CYS A 218 -6.55 -13.68 -11.68
N LEU A 219 -5.98 -12.62 -11.11
CA LEU A 219 -4.60 -12.58 -10.63
C LEU A 219 -4.36 -13.59 -9.50
N GLY A 220 -5.38 -13.90 -8.71
CA GLY A 220 -5.24 -14.73 -7.52
C GLY A 220 -4.92 -13.93 -6.27
N CYS A 221 -5.36 -12.67 -6.20
CA CYS A 221 -5.06 -11.82 -5.06
C CYS A 221 -5.62 -12.38 -3.76
N VAL A 222 -4.82 -12.29 -2.70
CA VAL A 222 -5.25 -12.59 -1.33
C VAL A 222 -5.81 -11.31 -0.72
N TYR A 223 -7.07 -11.36 -0.31
CA TYR A 223 -7.75 -10.22 0.28
C TYR A 223 -7.58 -10.19 1.80
N VAL A 224 -7.36 -9.01 2.35
CA VAL A 224 -7.11 -8.78 3.77
C VAL A 224 -8.15 -7.83 4.34
N GLN A 225 -8.65 -8.17 5.53
CA GLN A 225 -9.50 -7.32 6.36
C GLN A 225 -8.78 -7.10 7.70
N ARG A 226 -8.51 -5.83 8.04
CA ARG A 226 -7.72 -5.50 9.25
C ARG A 226 -8.54 -5.60 10.54
N GLU A 227 -9.88 -5.58 10.47
CA GLU A 227 -10.75 -5.62 11.66
C GLU A 227 -11.32 -7.00 12.06
N SER A 228 -11.13 -8.07 11.29
CA SER A 228 -11.79 -9.35 11.61
C SER A 228 -10.97 -10.21 12.59
N LYS A 229 -11.34 -10.16 13.87
CA LYS A 229 -10.89 -11.08 14.93
C LYS A 229 -11.74 -12.36 14.98
N SER A 230 -11.93 -13.05 13.86
CA SER A 230 -12.57 -14.38 13.90
C SER A 230 -11.55 -15.43 14.33
N SER A 231 -11.88 -16.24 15.34
CA SER A 231 -11.02 -17.29 15.91
C SER A 231 -10.56 -18.36 14.92
N ASP A 232 -11.34 -18.58 13.86
CA ASP A 232 -11.15 -19.71 12.92
C ASP A 232 -10.33 -19.33 11.67
N PHE A 233 -9.93 -18.06 11.55
CA PHE A 233 -9.12 -17.60 10.43
C PHE A 233 -7.64 -17.79 10.76
N LYS A 234 -6.86 -18.45 9.89
CA LYS A 234 -5.40 -18.63 10.01
C LYS A 234 -4.61 -17.31 10.10
N GLY A 235 -5.30 -16.17 9.99
CA GLY A 235 -4.71 -14.86 9.88
C GLY A 235 -4.13 -14.64 8.50
N VAL A 236 -3.90 -13.37 8.17
CA VAL A 236 -3.27 -12.97 6.89
C VAL A 236 -1.91 -13.64 6.72
N SER A 237 -1.14 -13.75 7.79
CA SER A 237 0.18 -14.38 7.80
C SER A 237 0.12 -15.86 7.43
N GLY A 238 -0.87 -16.61 7.91
CA GLY A 238 -1.04 -18.03 7.60
C GLY A 238 -1.35 -18.24 6.11
N VAL A 239 -2.32 -17.50 5.57
CA VAL A 239 -2.68 -17.58 4.14
C VAL A 239 -1.51 -17.22 3.25
N VAL A 240 -0.81 -16.14 3.56
CA VAL A 240 0.39 -15.72 2.82
C VAL A 240 1.47 -16.80 2.89
N THR A 241 1.73 -17.37 4.07
CA THR A 241 2.71 -18.44 4.27
C THR A 241 2.41 -19.67 3.41
N ASP A 242 1.15 -20.11 3.40
CA ASP A 242 0.70 -21.24 2.58
C ASP A 242 0.82 -20.94 1.07
N ARG A 243 0.51 -19.71 0.64
CA ARG A 243 0.68 -19.28 -0.75
C ARG A 243 2.14 -19.22 -1.19
N VAL A 244 3.02 -18.67 -0.36
CA VAL A 244 4.47 -18.63 -0.61
C VAL A 244 5.02 -20.05 -0.74
N ARG A 245 4.66 -20.95 0.19
CA ARG A 245 5.09 -22.35 0.16
C ARG A 245 4.56 -23.08 -1.09
N LYS A 246 3.29 -22.88 -1.45
CA LYS A 246 2.73 -23.44 -2.67
C LYS A 246 3.44 -22.93 -3.92
N ALA A 247 3.70 -21.63 -4.02
CA ALA A 247 4.41 -21.04 -5.16
C ALA A 247 5.86 -21.54 -5.31
N HIS A 248 6.50 -21.89 -4.19
CA HIS A 248 7.83 -22.50 -4.16
C HIS A 248 7.81 -23.96 -4.64
N GLN A 249 6.78 -24.73 -4.29
CA GLN A 249 6.67 -26.16 -4.57
C GLN A 249 6.02 -26.49 -5.92
N ASP A 250 5.11 -25.64 -6.41
CA ASP A 250 4.29 -25.86 -7.61
C ASP A 250 4.62 -24.81 -8.68
N GLU A 251 5.12 -25.27 -9.83
CA GLU A 251 5.52 -24.41 -10.94
C GLU A 251 4.32 -23.65 -11.55
N TYR A 252 3.13 -24.25 -11.48
CA TYR A 252 1.89 -23.68 -12.01
C TYR A 252 1.23 -22.71 -11.02
N ALA A 253 1.62 -22.75 -9.75
CA ALA A 253 1.17 -21.79 -8.76
C ALA A 253 1.82 -20.41 -9.00
N PRO A 254 1.03 -19.32 -9.07
CA PRO A 254 1.59 -17.99 -9.25
C PRO A 254 2.47 -17.60 -8.06
N LYS A 255 3.61 -16.98 -8.34
CA LYS A 255 4.41 -16.31 -7.31
C LYS A 255 3.59 -15.22 -6.65
N ILE A 256 3.75 -15.07 -5.33
CA ILE A 256 3.12 -14.00 -4.57
C ILE A 256 4.08 -12.82 -4.43
N LEU A 257 3.56 -11.62 -4.68
CA LEU A 257 4.28 -10.38 -4.47
C LEU A 257 3.81 -9.72 -3.18
N LEU A 258 4.78 -9.33 -2.36
CA LEU A 258 4.56 -8.75 -1.05
C LEU A 258 5.32 -7.43 -0.93
N PHE A 259 4.61 -6.44 -0.41
CA PHE A 259 5.14 -5.15 0.00
C PHE A 259 5.32 -5.19 1.53
N PRO A 260 6.52 -5.54 2.04
CA PRO A 260 6.70 -5.84 3.45
C PRO A 260 6.55 -4.60 4.34
N GLU A 261 6.66 -3.39 3.77
CA GLU A 261 6.33 -2.11 4.41
C GLU A 261 4.86 -2.07 4.90
N GLY A 262 3.95 -2.78 4.23
CA GLY A 262 2.52 -2.82 4.58
C GLY A 262 1.75 -1.52 4.31
N THR A 263 2.41 -0.54 3.68
CA THR A 263 1.90 0.75 3.22
C THR A 263 2.81 1.26 2.09
N THR A 264 2.42 2.32 1.39
CA THR A 264 3.32 3.04 0.47
C THR A 264 4.18 4.06 1.22
N THR A 265 5.36 4.38 0.69
CA THR A 265 6.29 5.42 1.18
C THR A 265 6.73 6.32 0.02
N ASN A 266 7.53 7.35 0.31
CA ASN A 266 8.11 8.22 -0.73
C ASN A 266 9.25 7.57 -1.53
N GLY A 267 9.75 6.41 -1.09
CA GLY A 267 10.82 5.67 -1.76
C GLY A 267 12.24 6.10 -1.38
N ASP A 268 12.40 7.14 -0.56
CA ASP A 268 13.71 7.60 -0.06
C ASP A 268 14.12 6.88 1.22
N TYR A 269 13.14 6.29 1.93
CA TYR A 269 13.33 5.60 3.19
C TYR A 269 12.69 4.22 3.17
N LEU A 270 13.28 3.28 3.90
CA LEU A 270 12.63 2.02 4.25
C LEU A 270 12.07 2.12 5.66
N ILE A 271 10.87 1.59 5.85
CA ILE A 271 10.24 1.44 7.17
C ILE A 271 10.33 -0.01 7.64
N SER A 272 9.95 -0.27 8.90
CA SER A 272 9.96 -1.62 9.46
C SER A 272 9.11 -2.59 8.66
N PHE A 273 9.71 -3.73 8.30
CA PHE A 273 9.05 -4.76 7.51
C PHE A 273 8.17 -5.66 8.39
N LYS A 274 6.98 -5.97 7.87
CA LYS A 274 6.15 -7.07 8.36
C LYS A 274 6.80 -8.40 7.98
N THR A 275 6.78 -9.36 8.90
CA THR A 275 7.46 -10.66 8.74
C THR A 275 6.75 -11.63 7.80
N GLY A 276 5.51 -11.34 7.39
CA GLY A 276 4.66 -12.29 6.65
C GLY A 276 5.27 -12.87 5.37
N ALA A 277 6.12 -12.10 4.68
CA ALA A 277 6.83 -12.59 3.48
C ALA A 277 7.89 -13.67 3.77
N PHE A 278 8.37 -13.74 5.01
CA PHE A 278 9.54 -14.54 5.40
C PHE A 278 9.18 -15.76 6.24
N LEU A 279 7.94 -15.86 6.74
CA LEU A 279 7.50 -16.94 7.62
C LEU A 279 7.57 -18.33 6.97
N ALA A 280 7.40 -18.40 5.64
CA ALA A 280 7.44 -19.66 4.88
C ALA A 280 8.85 -20.25 4.74
N ARG A 281 9.91 -19.50 5.08
CA ARG A 281 11.32 -19.90 4.91
C ARG A 281 11.67 -20.36 3.49
N ALA A 282 10.91 -19.90 2.49
CA ALA A 282 11.21 -20.11 1.08
C ALA A 282 12.10 -18.98 0.54
N PRO A 283 12.92 -19.22 -0.50
CA PRO A 283 13.70 -18.17 -1.14
C PRO A 283 12.80 -17.05 -1.67
N VAL A 284 13.28 -15.80 -1.58
CA VAL A 284 12.57 -14.62 -2.09
C VAL A 284 13.39 -13.89 -3.14
N VAL A 285 12.72 -13.26 -4.10
CA VAL A 285 13.36 -12.33 -5.03
C VAL A 285 13.15 -10.90 -4.54
N PRO A 286 14.20 -10.21 -4.06
CA PRO A 286 14.11 -8.79 -3.77
C PRO A 286 14.06 -8.00 -5.09
N VAL A 287 13.10 -7.08 -5.18
CA VAL A 287 12.98 -6.12 -6.29
C VAL A 287 12.91 -4.72 -5.70
N ILE A 288 13.70 -3.79 -6.24
CA ILE A 288 13.65 -2.40 -5.82
C ILE A 288 13.15 -1.56 -6.99
N LEU A 289 12.05 -0.86 -6.78
CA LEU A 289 11.52 0.14 -7.69
C LEU A 289 12.01 1.50 -7.27
N LYS A 290 12.61 2.23 -8.21
CA LYS A 290 13.01 3.62 -8.04
C LYS A 290 12.33 4.46 -9.09
N TYR A 291 11.71 5.54 -8.65
CA TYR A 291 11.07 6.51 -9.52
C TYR A 291 11.91 7.78 -9.54
N PRO A 292 12.84 7.93 -10.49
CA PRO A 292 13.51 9.21 -10.66
C PRO A 292 12.46 10.22 -11.15
N TYR A 293 12.20 11.24 -10.34
CA TYR A 293 11.34 12.34 -10.70
C TYR A 293 12.03 13.66 -10.39
N GLN A 294 11.69 14.67 -11.19
CA GLN A 294 12.03 16.06 -10.90
C GLN A 294 10.74 16.81 -10.57
N ARG A 295 9.76 16.74 -11.47
CA ARG A 295 8.57 17.58 -11.39
C ARG A 295 7.53 17.07 -10.39
N PHE A 296 7.13 15.80 -10.46
CA PHE A 296 6.05 15.25 -9.63
C PHE A 296 6.45 13.92 -9.01
N SER A 297 6.32 13.81 -7.68
CA SER A 297 6.54 12.54 -6.98
C SER A 297 5.38 11.58 -7.22
N PRO A 298 5.63 10.34 -7.71
CA PRO A 298 4.57 9.35 -7.91
C PRO A 298 4.15 8.64 -6.62
N ALA A 299 4.76 8.99 -5.48
CA ALA A 299 4.48 8.41 -4.18
C ALA A 299 3.03 8.64 -3.77
N TRP A 300 2.28 7.55 -3.57
CA TRP A 300 0.84 7.64 -3.32
C TRP A 300 0.50 8.33 -2.00
N GLU A 301 1.17 7.98 -0.90
CA GLU A 301 0.90 8.59 0.42
C GLU A 301 1.10 10.11 0.44
N SER A 302 1.88 10.61 -0.50
CA SER A 302 2.34 11.99 -0.61
C SER A 302 1.40 12.89 -1.42
N VAL A 303 0.39 12.33 -2.09
CA VAL A 303 -0.59 13.09 -2.90
C VAL A 303 -1.75 13.60 -2.04
N THR A 304 -1.83 14.92 -1.84
CA THR A 304 -2.78 15.55 -0.92
C THR A 304 -4.21 15.69 -1.49
N GLY A 305 -4.39 15.62 -2.82
CA GLY A 305 -5.64 16.01 -3.51
C GLY A 305 -6.64 14.89 -3.84
N GLY A 306 -6.31 13.62 -3.58
CA GLY A 306 -7.13 12.46 -3.96
C GLY A 306 -7.87 11.82 -2.79
N ASN A 307 -8.74 12.57 -2.11
CA ASN A 307 -9.64 12.10 -1.06
C ASN A 307 -9.01 11.43 0.19
N LEU A 308 -9.17 12.13 1.32
CA LEU A 308 -9.20 11.57 2.68
C LEU A 308 -10.18 10.38 2.86
N ILE A 309 -10.99 10.03 1.85
CA ILE A 309 -12.04 9.00 1.92
C ILE A 309 -11.49 7.59 1.56
N LEU A 310 -10.34 7.45 0.88
CA LEU A 310 -9.75 6.14 0.59
C LEU A 310 -8.48 5.79 1.40
N SER A 311 -7.97 6.73 2.20
CA SER A 311 -6.76 6.57 3.02
C SER A 311 -7.07 6.13 4.46
N ASP A 312 -7.78 5.01 4.62
CA ASP A 312 -7.72 4.21 5.86
C ASP A 312 -6.46 3.34 5.90
N ILE A 313 -5.31 3.95 5.64
CA ILE A 313 -3.95 3.42 5.78
C ILE A 313 -3.16 4.65 6.20
N GLY A 314 -2.90 4.86 7.48
CA GLY A 314 -1.81 4.23 8.20
C GLY A 314 -1.03 5.36 8.83
N LEU A 315 -0.77 5.25 10.14
CA LEU A 315 -0.21 6.26 11.05
C LEU A 315 -1.18 7.40 11.41
N ALA A 316 -1.68 7.36 12.65
CA ALA A 316 -2.35 8.50 13.29
C ALA A 316 -1.50 9.78 13.19
N GLU A 317 -0.18 9.63 13.26
CA GLU A 317 0.82 10.69 13.07
C GLU A 317 0.72 11.37 11.70
N LYS A 318 0.37 10.64 10.63
CA LYS A 318 0.14 11.23 9.30
C LYS A 318 -1.11 12.10 9.28
N ARG A 319 -2.20 11.64 9.92
CA ARG A 319 -3.44 12.43 10.05
C ARG A 319 -3.16 13.71 10.83
N ILE A 320 -2.35 13.62 11.89
CA ILE A 320 -1.88 14.77 12.67
C ILE A 320 -1.06 15.70 11.78
N TYR A 321 -0.04 15.21 11.07
CA TYR A 321 0.79 16.03 10.17
C TYR A 321 -0.03 16.75 9.10
N LEU A 322 -0.95 16.05 8.42
CA LEU A 322 -1.84 16.65 7.41
C LEU A 322 -2.83 17.65 8.03
N ALA A 323 -3.36 17.38 9.22
CA ALA A 323 -4.26 18.30 9.93
C ALA A 323 -3.53 19.57 10.38
N THR A 324 -2.31 19.43 10.93
CA THR A 324 -1.42 20.53 11.30
C THR A 324 -1.08 21.38 10.07
N LEU A 325 -0.77 20.75 8.94
CA LEU A 325 -0.54 21.47 7.69
C LEU A 325 -1.80 22.21 7.20
N ASN A 326 -2.99 21.67 7.38
CA ASN A 326 -4.25 22.32 6.96
C ASN A 326 -4.77 23.39 7.94
N GLY A 327 -4.07 23.67 9.05
CA GLY A 327 -4.53 24.60 10.08
C GLY A 327 -5.78 24.12 10.83
N ASN A 328 -6.15 22.84 10.68
CA ASN A 328 -7.40 22.31 11.22
C ASN A 328 -7.14 21.65 12.59
N ASN A 329 -7.22 22.46 13.65
CA ASN A 329 -6.96 22.02 15.03
C ASN A 329 -8.17 21.34 15.72
N SER A 330 -9.29 21.12 15.02
CA SER A 330 -10.47 20.46 15.58
C SER A 330 -10.50 18.97 15.27
N MET A 331 -9.66 18.18 15.93
CA MET A 331 -9.89 16.74 16.08
C MET A 331 -9.77 16.40 17.57
N PRO A 332 -10.87 16.00 18.24
CA PRO A 332 -10.80 15.58 19.63
C PRO A 332 -10.10 14.22 19.73
N SER A 333 -9.13 14.12 20.65
CA SER A 333 -8.65 12.88 21.28
C SER A 333 -8.28 11.71 20.34
N VAL A 334 -7.05 11.70 19.81
CA VAL A 334 -6.41 10.45 19.30
C VAL A 334 -5.08 10.19 20.02
N LEU A 335 -4.98 10.64 21.27
CA LEU A 335 -3.98 10.18 22.24
C LEU A 335 -4.69 9.34 23.30
N ARG A 336 -5.15 8.15 22.92
CA ARG A 336 -5.10 7.01 23.85
C ARG A 336 -4.02 6.10 23.33
N GLN A 337 -2.81 6.34 23.84
CA GLN A 337 -1.81 5.31 24.02
C GLN A 337 -2.53 4.15 24.71
N LYS A 338 -2.56 3.00 24.04
CA LYS A 338 -3.09 1.79 24.64
C LYS A 338 -1.98 1.27 25.55
N ASP A 339 -1.95 1.79 26.76
CA ASP A 339 -1.24 1.15 27.86
C ASP A 339 -2.03 -0.12 28.23
N ASP A 340 -1.26 -1.19 28.42
CA ASP A 340 -1.56 -2.60 28.75
C ASP A 340 -2.20 -3.51 27.67
#